data_AF-A0A969T728-F1
#
_entry.id   AF-A0A969T728-F1
#
_cell.length_a   1.000
_cell.length_b   1.000
_cell.length_c   1.000
_cell.angle_alpha   90.00
_cell.angle_beta   90.00
_cell.angle_gamma   90.00
#
_symmetry.space_group_name_H-M   'P 1'
#
loop_
_entity.id
_entity.type
_entity.pdbx_description
1 polymer ?
#
loop_
_entity_poly.entity_id
_entity_poly.type
_entity_poly.pdbx_seq_one_letter_code
_entity_poly.pdbx_strand_id
1 'polypeptide(L)'
;MCGKKDEVIGLSIYYGPNQYKILNNIHLEEGDDTTEKMIPLGWGIFGWINRFAIIPIFNWLGGFISNYGLLILLMTIIIKIALFPLTYKSYKSSAKMRVLKPQIDEINKKIPKDKAMERQQATMALYRKAGVNPMGGCLPMLIQFPFLIAMYRFFPASIELRQKAFLWTDDLSSYDSILDLPFNIPMYGDHISLFTLLMAVSIVLSTKINGAQMQTGSSQMPGMKMMMWMMPVMMLLWFNNYSSGLSYYYFLSNIITIGQTLLIRQFVDDEAVLQKLNENKKKPKKKSKFQERLEQAAKQRQQIATKKINRKPLEAAFFVFMIRNYQGNLNKNVPINLSFAIRPKDLESFKSLRLSFARNT
;
A
#
# COMPACT_ATOMS: atom_id res chain seq x y z
N MET A 1 -64.66 11.87 6.46
CA MET A 1 -63.97 10.69 7.03
C MET A 1 -62.93 11.22 8.01
N CYS A 2 -63.19 11.04 9.31
CA CYS A 2 -62.44 11.62 10.42
C CYS A 2 -61.05 10.97 10.57
N GLY A 3 -60.11 11.71 11.16
CA GLY A 3 -58.66 11.52 11.16
C GLY A 3 -58.14 10.13 11.56
N LYS A 4 -56.99 9.78 11.00
CA LYS A 4 -56.21 8.61 11.41
C LYS A 4 -55.82 8.74 12.90
N LYS A 5 -55.99 7.61 13.59
CA LYS A 5 -55.76 7.33 15.01
C LYS A 5 -54.39 7.82 15.50
N ASP A 6 -54.35 8.22 16.77
CA ASP A 6 -53.14 8.54 17.52
C ASP A 6 -52.08 7.41 17.36
N GLU A 7 -51.02 7.68 16.60
CA GLU A 7 -49.87 6.78 16.50
C GLU A 7 -48.97 7.00 17.71
N VAL A 8 -48.94 6.03 18.62
CA VAL A 8 -48.01 6.02 19.75
C VAL A 8 -46.66 5.51 19.25
N ILE A 9 -45.71 6.43 19.05
CA ILE A 9 -44.32 6.08 18.73
C ILE A 9 -43.60 5.78 20.04
N GLY A 10 -43.20 4.51 20.25
CA GLY A 10 -42.39 4.10 21.39
C GLY A 10 -40.99 4.71 21.31
N LEU A 11 -40.65 5.60 22.25
CA LEU A 11 -39.31 6.15 22.39
C LEU A 11 -38.56 5.41 23.49
N SER A 12 -37.47 4.74 23.13
CA SER A 12 -36.54 4.15 24.10
C SER A 12 -35.25 4.95 24.14
N ILE A 13 -34.88 5.49 25.32
CA ILE A 13 -33.65 6.25 25.52
C ILE A 13 -32.71 5.42 26.39
N TYR A 14 -31.51 5.11 25.88
CA TYR A 14 -30.43 4.55 26.69
C TYR A 14 -29.52 5.68 27.19
N TYR A 15 -29.37 5.79 28.51
CA TYR A 15 -28.45 6.72 29.16
C TYR A 15 -27.47 5.94 30.03
N GLY A 16 -26.30 5.63 29.47
CA GLY A 16 -25.29 4.81 30.14
C GLY A 16 -23.96 4.80 29.39
N PRO A 17 -22.95 4.08 29.93
CA PRO A 17 -21.63 4.03 29.31
C PRO A 17 -21.69 3.32 27.95
N ASN A 18 -20.95 3.85 26.97
CA ASN A 18 -20.67 3.27 25.66
C ASN A 18 -19.75 2.03 25.76
N GLN A 19 -20.25 0.95 26.36
CA GLN A 19 -19.54 -0.33 26.53
C GLN A 19 -20.16 -1.41 25.66
N TYR A 20 -19.33 -2.15 24.93
CA TYR A 20 -19.79 -3.19 23.99
C TYR A 20 -20.64 -4.27 24.68
N LYS A 21 -20.22 -4.75 25.87
CA LYS A 21 -20.97 -5.79 26.60
C LYS A 21 -22.37 -5.35 27.02
N ILE A 22 -22.52 -4.08 27.42
CA ILE A 22 -23.82 -3.55 27.89
C ILE A 22 -24.72 -3.29 26.69
N LEU A 23 -24.18 -2.68 25.63
CA LEU A 23 -24.93 -2.34 24.43
C LEU A 23 -25.36 -3.57 23.61
N ASN A 24 -24.58 -4.65 23.62
CA ASN A 24 -24.99 -5.93 22.99
C ASN A 24 -26.18 -6.57 23.69
N ASN A 25 -26.30 -6.39 25.01
CA ASN A 25 -27.37 -6.98 25.81
C ASN A 25 -28.66 -6.14 25.78
N ILE A 26 -28.64 -4.95 25.19
CA ILE A 26 -29.80 -4.07 25.05
C ILE A 26 -30.37 -4.26 23.65
N HIS A 27 -31.35 -5.16 23.54
CA HIS A 27 -32.16 -5.31 22.34
C HIS A 27 -33.30 -4.28 22.40
N LEU A 28 -33.13 -3.16 21.68
CA LEU A 28 -34.25 -2.29 21.33
C LEU A 28 -35.08 -3.07 20.29
N GLU A 29 -36.41 -3.13 20.48
CA GLU A 29 -37.30 -4.07 19.78
C GLU A 29 -37.16 -4.13 18.24
N GLU A 30 -37.41 -5.34 17.73
CA GLU A 30 -37.56 -5.79 16.34
C GLU A 30 -36.68 -5.12 15.25
N GLY A 31 -35.51 -5.74 15.04
CA GLY A 31 -34.92 -5.80 13.70
C GLY A 31 -33.72 -4.93 13.43
N ASP A 32 -33.24 -4.16 14.43
CA ASP A 32 -32.06 -3.31 14.25
C ASP A 32 -30.98 -3.61 15.30
N ASP A 33 -30.06 -4.52 14.96
CA ASP A 33 -28.77 -4.75 15.62
C ASP A 33 -27.85 -3.51 15.49
N THR A 34 -28.34 -2.31 15.84
CA THR A 34 -27.65 -1.02 15.68
C THR A 34 -27.09 -0.47 16.99
N THR A 35 -27.52 -0.96 18.15
CA THR A 35 -27.01 -0.49 19.45
C THR A 35 -25.51 -0.74 19.62
N GLU A 36 -24.99 -1.88 19.13
CA GLU A 36 -23.55 -2.14 19.09
C GLU A 36 -22.79 -1.35 18.01
N LYS A 37 -23.49 -0.91 16.95
CA LYS A 37 -22.92 -0.09 15.87
C LYS A 37 -22.72 1.37 16.30
N MET A 38 -23.28 1.77 17.44
CA MET A 38 -23.06 3.08 18.07
C MET A 38 -21.60 3.27 18.51
N ILE A 39 -20.84 2.20 18.75
CA ILE A 39 -19.40 2.30 19.00
C ILE A 39 -18.71 2.44 17.64
N PRO A 40 -17.96 3.54 17.38
CA PRO A 40 -17.31 3.78 16.09
C PRO A 40 -16.09 2.87 15.87
N LEU A 41 -16.30 1.56 15.82
CA LEU A 41 -15.28 0.50 15.66
C LEU A 41 -14.75 0.41 14.21
N GLY A 42 -15.30 1.19 13.28
CA GLY A 42 -14.91 1.25 11.87
C GLY A 42 -15.84 0.48 10.93
N TRP A 43 -15.75 0.76 9.63
CA TRP A 43 -16.61 0.15 8.61
C TRP A 43 -16.08 -1.21 8.14
N GLY A 44 -16.97 -2.13 7.75
CA GLY A 44 -16.65 -3.38 7.06
C GLY A 44 -15.64 -4.28 7.80
N ILE A 45 -14.51 -4.57 7.15
CA ILE A 45 -13.46 -5.48 7.65
C ILE A 45 -12.87 -4.99 8.98
N PHE A 46 -12.77 -3.66 9.20
CA PHE A 46 -12.19 -3.11 10.42
C PHE A 46 -13.09 -3.35 11.64
N GLY A 47 -14.41 -3.15 11.47
CA GLY A 47 -15.40 -3.47 12.49
C GLY A 47 -15.44 -4.97 12.79
N TRP A 48 -15.31 -5.82 11.77
CA TRP A 48 -15.23 -7.27 11.94
C TRP A 48 -14.02 -7.69 12.79
N ILE A 49 -12.82 -7.17 12.50
CA ILE A 49 -11.61 -7.44 13.30
C ILE A 49 -11.81 -6.97 14.75
N ASN A 50 -12.38 -5.78 14.95
CA ASN A 50 -12.62 -5.27 16.30
C ASN A 50 -13.60 -6.14 17.09
N ARG A 51 -14.71 -6.55 16.47
CA ARG A 51 -15.76 -7.35 17.09
C ARG A 51 -15.32 -8.78 17.41
N PHE A 52 -14.62 -9.44 16.49
CA PHE A 52 -14.30 -10.86 16.60
C PHE A 52 -12.91 -11.17 17.13
N ALA A 53 -11.96 -10.24 17.02
CA ALA A 53 -10.61 -10.44 17.53
C ALA A 53 -10.32 -9.54 18.73
N ILE A 54 -10.46 -8.22 18.57
CA ILE A 54 -9.95 -7.27 19.58
C ILE A 54 -10.77 -7.29 20.87
N ILE A 55 -12.08 -7.10 20.77
CA ILE A 55 -12.98 -7.02 21.94
C ILE A 55 -12.97 -8.33 22.75
N PRO A 56 -13.06 -9.53 22.13
CA PRO A 56 -13.01 -10.79 22.87
C PRO A 56 -11.69 -11.00 23.62
N ILE A 57 -10.55 -10.71 22.96
CA ILE A 57 -9.22 -10.82 23.58
C ILE A 57 -9.09 -9.81 24.72
N PHE A 58 -9.53 -8.57 24.50
CA PHE A 58 -9.46 -7.51 25.50
C PHE A 58 -10.30 -7.86 26.74
N ASN A 59 -11.54 -8.32 26.55
CA ASN A 59 -12.43 -8.74 27.62
C ASN A 59 -11.91 -9.96 28.39
N TRP A 60 -11.32 -10.92 27.69
CA TRP A 60 -10.72 -12.10 28.29
C TRP A 60 -9.53 -11.71 29.17
N LEU A 61 -8.60 -10.89 28.64
CA LEU A 61 -7.45 -10.39 29.42
C LEU A 61 -7.86 -9.48 30.58
N GLY A 62 -8.87 -8.63 30.38
CA GLY A 62 -9.41 -7.73 31.41
C GLY A 62 -10.07 -8.47 32.57
N GLY A 63 -10.47 -9.73 32.39
CA GLY A 63 -10.92 -10.59 33.49
C GLY A 63 -9.79 -11.02 34.43
N PHE A 64 -8.53 -11.02 33.98
CA PHE A 64 -7.38 -11.46 34.77
C PHE A 64 -6.49 -10.30 35.23
N ILE A 65 -6.50 -9.17 34.51
CA ILE A 65 -5.52 -8.09 34.68
C ILE A 65 -6.24 -6.74 34.83
N SER A 66 -5.99 -6.07 35.95
CA SER A 66 -6.54 -4.75 36.24
C SER A 66 -5.69 -3.60 35.67
N ASN A 67 -4.43 -3.86 35.31
CA ASN A 67 -3.53 -2.87 34.71
C ASN A 67 -3.68 -2.86 33.17
N TYR A 68 -4.31 -1.82 32.65
CA TYR A 68 -4.61 -1.69 31.23
C TYR A 68 -3.38 -1.55 30.33
N GLY A 69 -2.26 -1.01 30.80
CA GLY A 69 -1.04 -0.98 29.99
C GLY A 69 -0.39 -2.37 29.83
N LEU A 70 -0.43 -3.21 30.86
CA LEU A 70 -0.03 -4.62 30.74
C LEU A 70 -1.01 -5.41 29.87
N LEU A 71 -2.30 -5.10 29.94
CA LEU A 71 -3.32 -5.67 29.07
C LEU A 71 -2.99 -5.39 27.60
N ILE A 72 -2.66 -4.13 27.25
CA ILE A 72 -2.25 -3.75 25.88
C ILE A 72 -1.00 -4.53 25.43
N LEU A 73 -0.01 -4.68 26.32
CA LEU A 73 1.20 -5.45 26.03
C LEU A 73 0.87 -6.89 25.66
N LEU A 74 0.10 -7.59 26.49
CA LEU A 74 -0.25 -8.99 26.24
C LEU A 74 -1.15 -9.16 25.03
N MET A 75 -2.11 -8.26 24.83
CA MET A 75 -2.94 -8.24 23.63
C MET A 75 -2.07 -8.11 22.37
N THR A 76 -1.08 -7.22 22.38
CA THR A 76 -0.15 -7.03 21.26
C THR A 76 0.65 -8.31 20.98
N ILE A 77 1.15 -8.98 22.03
CA ILE A 77 1.87 -10.24 21.90
C ILE A 77 0.99 -11.33 21.27
N ILE A 78 -0.24 -11.51 21.77
CA ILE A 78 -1.19 -12.51 21.25
C ILE A 78 -1.46 -12.29 19.76
N ILE A 79 -1.75 -11.04 19.37
CA ILE A 79 -2.00 -10.70 17.96
C ILE A 79 -0.75 -10.99 17.11
N LYS A 80 0.44 -10.62 17.58
CA LYS A 80 1.70 -10.87 16.85
C LYS A 80 2.04 -12.35 16.72
N ILE A 81 1.71 -13.17 17.73
CA ILE A 81 1.88 -14.62 17.67
C ILE A 81 0.89 -15.22 16.68
N ALA A 82 -0.39 -14.82 16.71
CA ALA A 82 -1.39 -15.28 15.76
C ALA A 82 -0.99 -14.94 14.30
N LEU A 83 -0.38 -13.77 14.08
CA LEU A 83 0.12 -13.34 12.77
C LEU A 83 1.52 -13.87 12.44
N PHE A 84 2.21 -14.53 13.37
CA PHE A 84 3.58 -15.06 13.19
C PHE A 84 3.74 -16.01 12.00
N PRO A 85 2.89 -17.03 11.76
CA PRO A 85 3.07 -17.94 10.63
C PRO A 85 2.99 -17.22 9.28
N LEU A 86 2.20 -16.15 9.21
CA LEU A 86 2.01 -15.34 8.01
C LEU A 86 3.18 -14.38 7.79
N THR A 87 3.65 -13.73 8.85
CA THR A 87 4.85 -12.88 8.81
C THR A 87 6.11 -13.70 8.50
N TYR A 88 6.24 -14.93 9.01
CA TYR A 88 7.34 -15.84 8.68
C TYR A 88 7.39 -16.17 7.18
N LYS A 89 6.26 -16.47 6.54
CA LYS A 89 6.19 -16.71 5.08
C LYS A 89 6.64 -15.48 4.29
N SER A 90 6.19 -14.29 4.69
CA SER A 90 6.64 -13.06 4.05
C SER A 90 8.13 -12.79 4.27
N TYR A 91 8.62 -13.05 5.47
CA TYR A 91 10.02 -12.89 5.80
C TYR A 91 10.90 -13.81 4.95
N LYS A 92 10.53 -15.09 4.80
CA LYS A 92 11.21 -16.03 3.89
C LYS A 92 11.19 -15.56 2.44
N SER A 93 10.09 -14.96 1.97
CA SER A 93 10.04 -14.35 0.63
C SER A 93 11.03 -13.21 0.49
N SER A 94 11.19 -12.42 1.55
CA SER A 94 12.09 -11.28 1.55
C SER A 94 13.57 -11.66 1.69
N ALA A 95 13.88 -12.72 2.44
CA ALA A 95 15.22 -13.29 2.52
C ALA A 95 15.72 -13.72 1.13
N LYS A 96 14.87 -14.35 0.32
CA LYS A 96 15.19 -14.65 -1.09
C LYS A 96 15.58 -13.42 -1.92
N MET A 97 14.97 -12.27 -1.64
CA MET A 97 15.33 -11.01 -2.31
C MET A 97 16.65 -10.45 -1.80
N ARG A 98 16.89 -10.53 -0.49
CA ARG A 98 18.15 -10.09 0.15
C ARG A 98 19.35 -10.83 -0.43
N VAL A 99 19.24 -12.15 -0.57
CA VAL A 99 20.28 -13.02 -1.14
C VAL A 99 20.56 -12.71 -2.63
N LEU A 100 19.59 -12.14 -3.36
CA LEU A 100 19.77 -11.69 -4.74
C LEU A 100 20.32 -10.26 -4.86
N LYS A 101 20.37 -9.49 -3.77
CA LYS A 101 20.88 -8.11 -3.74
C LYS A 101 22.24 -7.94 -4.43
N PRO A 102 23.28 -8.77 -4.22
CA PRO A 102 24.56 -8.60 -4.92
C PRO A 102 24.42 -8.65 -6.45
N GLN A 103 23.58 -9.54 -6.97
CA GLN A 103 23.32 -9.65 -8.43
C GLN A 103 22.53 -8.45 -8.96
N ILE A 104 21.67 -7.85 -8.13
CA ILE A 104 20.96 -6.61 -8.45
C ILE A 104 21.93 -5.43 -8.48
N ASP A 105 22.87 -5.38 -7.54
CA ASP A 105 23.90 -4.35 -7.49
C ASP A 105 24.84 -4.45 -8.70
N GLU A 106 25.15 -5.65 -9.19
CA GLU A 106 25.85 -5.84 -10.47
C GLU A 106 25.05 -5.31 -11.67
N ILE A 107 23.74 -5.57 -11.74
CA ILE A 107 22.86 -5.00 -12.77
C ILE A 107 22.88 -3.47 -12.71
N ASN A 108 22.82 -2.90 -11.51
CA ASN A 108 22.87 -1.45 -11.29
C ASN A 108 24.23 -0.83 -11.65
N LYS A 109 25.34 -1.58 -11.54
CA LYS A 109 26.67 -1.15 -12.00
C LYS A 109 26.81 -1.20 -13.52
N LYS A 110 26.21 -2.21 -14.17
CA LYS A 110 26.29 -2.40 -15.63
C LYS A 110 25.44 -1.42 -16.43
N ILE A 111 24.28 -1.03 -15.89
CA ILE A 111 23.34 -0.14 -16.58
C ILE A 111 23.43 1.27 -15.99
N PRO A 112 23.67 2.31 -16.79
CA PRO A 112 23.79 3.69 -16.31
C PRO A 112 22.51 4.17 -15.60
N LYS A 113 22.68 5.13 -14.68
CA LYS A 113 21.59 5.62 -13.82
C LYS A 113 20.42 6.22 -14.61
N ASP A 114 20.70 6.82 -15.77
CA ASP A 114 19.73 7.48 -16.65
C ASP A 114 18.72 6.50 -17.26
N LYS A 115 19.08 5.22 -17.36
CA LYS A 115 18.20 4.17 -17.88
C LYS A 115 17.47 3.43 -16.76
N ALA A 116 16.75 4.18 -15.93
CA ALA A 116 16.01 3.64 -14.78
C ALA A 116 15.03 2.50 -15.18
N MET A 117 14.33 2.66 -16.32
CA MET A 117 13.40 1.65 -16.83
C MET A 117 14.11 0.34 -17.24
N GLU A 118 15.28 0.43 -17.87
CA GLU A 118 16.06 -0.75 -18.28
C GLU A 118 16.58 -1.52 -17.06
N ARG A 119 17.05 -0.79 -16.04
CA ARG A 119 17.41 -1.37 -14.73
C ARG A 119 16.24 -2.12 -14.11
N GLN A 120 15.06 -1.52 -14.11
CA GLN A 120 13.85 -2.13 -13.56
C GLN A 120 13.43 -3.39 -14.31
N GLN A 121 13.51 -3.37 -15.64
CA GLN A 121 13.24 -4.56 -16.45
C GLN A 121 14.25 -5.67 -16.20
N ALA A 122 15.55 -5.36 -16.12
CA ALA A 122 16.59 -6.34 -15.84
C ALA A 122 16.46 -6.96 -14.44
N THR A 123 16.15 -6.14 -13.43
CA THR A 123 15.93 -6.61 -12.05
C THR A 123 14.68 -7.48 -11.93
N MET A 124 13.59 -7.09 -12.59
CA MET A 124 12.38 -7.91 -12.68
C MET A 124 12.62 -9.21 -13.45
N ALA A 125 13.43 -9.19 -14.51
CA ALA A 125 13.83 -10.40 -15.22
C ALA A 125 14.65 -11.34 -14.33
N LEU A 126 15.54 -10.81 -13.50
CA LEU A 126 16.29 -11.60 -12.51
C LEU A 126 15.36 -12.24 -11.47
N TYR A 127 14.42 -11.48 -10.89
CA TYR A 127 13.42 -12.02 -9.96
C TYR A 127 12.56 -13.10 -10.61
N ARG A 128 12.11 -12.86 -11.85
CA ARG A 128 11.37 -13.85 -12.62
C ARG A 128 12.21 -15.10 -12.87
N LYS A 129 13.49 -15.00 -13.23
CA LYS A 129 14.39 -16.15 -13.41
C LYS A 129 14.61 -16.92 -12.10
N ALA A 130 14.80 -16.21 -10.98
CA ALA A 130 14.99 -16.82 -9.67
C ALA A 130 13.70 -17.36 -9.03
N GLY A 131 12.51 -17.02 -9.56
CA GLY A 131 11.23 -17.46 -9.01
C GLY A 131 10.84 -16.75 -7.72
N VAL A 132 11.28 -15.51 -7.57
CA VAL A 132 11.01 -14.66 -6.41
C VAL A 132 9.94 -13.64 -6.78
N ASN A 133 8.94 -13.47 -5.91
CA ASN A 133 7.91 -12.44 -6.08
C ASN A 133 8.27 -11.22 -5.20
N PRO A 134 8.52 -10.03 -5.78
CA PRO A 134 8.83 -8.83 -5.01
C PRO A 134 7.67 -8.38 -4.09
N MET A 135 6.43 -8.75 -4.41
CA MET A 135 5.26 -8.41 -3.57
C MET A 135 5.18 -9.24 -2.28
N GLY A 136 5.93 -10.34 -2.17
CA GLY A 136 5.94 -11.15 -0.96
C GLY A 136 6.52 -10.42 0.26
N GLY A 137 7.33 -9.38 0.04
CA GLY A 137 7.93 -8.58 1.11
C GLY A 137 7.05 -7.47 1.68
N CYS A 138 6.04 -6.99 0.94
CA CYS A 138 5.09 -5.98 1.43
C CYS A 138 3.83 -6.58 2.07
N LEU A 139 3.67 -7.91 1.99
CA LEU A 139 2.58 -8.66 2.61
C LEU A 139 2.37 -8.34 4.11
N PRO A 140 3.40 -8.20 4.97
CA PRO A 140 3.19 -7.92 6.39
C PRO A 140 2.55 -6.56 6.59
N MET A 141 2.91 -5.57 5.76
CA MET A 141 2.34 -4.23 5.81
C MET A 141 0.87 -4.24 5.42
N LEU A 142 0.51 -4.98 4.37
CA LEU A 142 -0.89 -5.11 3.93
C LEU A 142 -1.79 -5.76 4.97
N ILE A 143 -1.30 -6.80 5.65
CA ILE A 143 -2.07 -7.45 6.72
C ILE A 143 -2.08 -6.62 7.98
N GLN A 144 -1.00 -5.91 8.30
CA GLN A 144 -0.93 -5.05 9.48
C GLN A 144 -1.91 -3.87 9.38
N PHE A 145 -2.13 -3.33 8.18
CA PHE A 145 -2.94 -2.12 7.99
C PHE A 145 -4.39 -2.24 8.51
N PRO A 146 -5.13 -3.34 8.26
CA PRO A 146 -6.43 -3.56 8.90
C PRO A 146 -6.41 -3.61 10.43
N PHE A 147 -5.44 -4.31 11.03
CA PHE A 147 -5.29 -4.35 12.49
C PHE A 147 -4.95 -2.97 13.06
N LEU A 148 -4.18 -2.19 12.30
CA LEU A 148 -3.81 -0.83 12.66
C LEU A 148 -5.02 0.10 12.78
N ILE A 149 -5.90 0.07 11.77
CA ILE A 149 -7.12 0.86 11.74
C ILE A 149 -8.08 0.40 12.84
N ALA A 150 -8.17 -0.91 13.05
CA ALA A 150 -8.95 -1.50 14.13
C ALA A 150 -8.52 -0.93 15.51
N MET A 151 -7.21 -0.98 15.82
CA MET A 151 -6.64 -0.39 17.04
C MET A 151 -6.85 1.13 17.14
N TYR A 152 -6.61 1.85 16.05
CA TYR A 152 -6.78 3.31 15.97
C TYR A 152 -8.21 3.76 16.30
N ARG A 153 -9.21 2.95 15.95
CA ARG A 153 -10.61 3.18 16.32
C ARG A 153 -10.95 2.68 17.72
N PHE A 154 -10.38 1.55 18.12
CA PHE A 154 -10.66 0.90 19.40
C PHE A 154 -10.15 1.69 20.60
N PHE A 155 -8.89 2.14 20.59
CA PHE A 155 -8.26 2.79 21.76
C PHE A 155 -9.00 4.05 22.23
N PRO A 156 -9.32 5.03 21.36
CA PRO A 156 -10.05 6.22 21.79
C PRO A 156 -11.52 5.97 22.11
N ALA A 157 -12.13 4.94 21.52
CA ALA A 157 -13.55 4.62 21.72
C ALA A 157 -13.81 3.81 23.01
N SER A 158 -12.80 3.13 23.54
CA SER A 158 -12.95 2.24 24.69
C SER A 158 -13.03 3.03 25.99
N ILE A 159 -14.20 3.03 26.62
CA ILE A 159 -14.43 3.68 27.93
C ILE A 159 -13.52 3.09 29.01
N GLU A 160 -13.23 1.80 28.94
CA GLU A 160 -12.41 1.10 29.94
C GLU A 160 -10.98 1.65 30.05
N LEU A 161 -10.48 2.26 28.96
CA LEU A 161 -9.15 2.82 28.88
C LEU A 161 -9.08 4.29 29.32
N ARG A 162 -10.23 4.94 29.54
CA ARG A 162 -10.30 6.34 29.97
C ARG A 162 -9.79 6.50 31.40
N GLN A 163 -8.98 7.53 31.64
CA GLN A 163 -8.42 7.87 32.94
C GLN A 163 -7.64 6.71 33.58
N LYS A 164 -7.06 5.83 32.76
CA LYS A 164 -6.20 4.74 33.22
C LYS A 164 -4.74 5.15 33.03
N ALA A 165 -4.06 5.38 34.14
CA ALA A 165 -2.64 5.70 34.16
C ALA A 165 -1.77 4.47 33.86
N PHE A 166 -0.65 4.68 33.17
CA PHE A 166 0.36 3.65 32.94
C PHE A 166 1.75 4.27 32.75
N LEU A 167 2.74 3.79 33.51
CA LEU A 167 4.10 4.34 33.52
C LEU A 167 4.11 5.85 33.82
N TRP A 168 4.28 6.71 32.81
CA TRP A 168 4.30 8.18 32.93
C TRP A 168 3.05 8.85 32.35
N THR A 169 2.15 8.11 31.68
CA THR A 169 0.91 8.68 31.15
C THR A 169 -0.18 8.55 32.20
N ASP A 170 -0.94 9.64 32.42
CA ASP A 170 -2.07 9.65 33.34
C ASP A 170 -3.35 9.05 32.72
N ASP A 171 -3.46 9.08 31.39
CA ASP A 171 -4.60 8.54 30.66
C ASP A 171 -4.13 7.85 29.35
N LEU A 172 -4.53 6.58 29.17
CA LEU A 172 -4.25 5.76 28.00
C LEU A 172 -5.12 6.12 26.79
N SER A 173 -6.27 6.76 26.99
CA SER A 173 -7.23 7.14 25.95
C SER A 173 -6.98 8.51 25.33
N SER A 174 -6.31 9.42 26.05
CA SER A 174 -5.85 10.72 25.56
C SER A 174 -4.37 10.70 25.18
N TYR A 175 -3.84 11.82 24.66
CA TYR A 175 -2.41 11.97 24.43
C TYR A 175 -1.63 12.00 25.76
N ASP A 176 -0.34 11.70 25.66
CA ASP A 176 0.66 11.81 26.72
C ASP A 176 1.41 13.15 26.53
N SER A 177 1.66 13.89 27.61
CA SER A 177 2.54 15.07 27.58
C SER A 177 3.59 14.96 28.68
N ILE A 178 4.86 14.97 28.27
CA ILE A 178 5.99 15.03 29.21
C ILE A 178 6.60 16.43 29.27
N LEU A 179 6.40 17.23 28.23
CA LEU A 179 6.90 18.58 28.11
C LEU A 179 5.93 19.40 27.27
N ASP A 180 5.38 20.46 27.88
CA ASP A 180 4.56 21.44 27.20
C ASP A 180 5.47 22.54 26.62
N LEU A 181 5.30 22.81 25.33
CA LEU A 181 6.01 23.85 24.60
C LEU A 181 5.26 25.18 24.77
N PRO A 182 5.95 26.31 24.99
CA PRO A 182 5.31 27.61 25.12
C PRO A 182 4.79 28.17 23.78
N PHE A 183 4.93 27.41 22.68
CA PHE A 183 4.46 27.77 21.35
C PHE A 183 3.87 26.53 20.66
N ASN A 184 2.84 26.74 19.83
CA ASN A 184 2.22 25.68 19.05
C ASN A 184 2.95 25.52 17.71
N ILE A 185 3.46 24.31 17.44
CA ILE A 185 4.06 23.98 16.15
C ILE A 185 2.95 23.43 15.24
N PRO A 186 2.73 24.01 14.04
CA PRO A 186 1.76 23.48 13.08
C PRO A 186 2.00 22.00 12.79
N MET A 187 0.93 21.20 12.80
CA MET A 187 0.93 19.73 12.67
C MET A 187 1.52 18.92 13.83
N TYR A 188 2.34 19.47 14.72
CA TYR A 188 2.92 18.74 15.86
C TYR A 188 2.13 18.96 17.16
N GLY A 189 1.63 20.18 17.38
CA GLY A 189 0.97 20.56 18.62
C GLY A 189 1.85 21.40 19.53
N ASP A 190 1.40 21.54 20.77
CA ASP A 190 1.99 22.34 21.84
C ASP A 190 2.67 21.49 22.93
N HIS A 191 2.79 20.18 22.74
CA HIS A 191 3.38 19.28 23.73
C HIS A 191 4.25 18.21 23.05
N ILE A 192 4.98 17.44 23.86
CA ILE A 192 5.80 16.32 23.41
C ILE A 192 5.32 15.06 24.12
N SER A 193 4.80 14.08 23.36
CA SER A 193 4.46 12.77 23.92
C SER A 193 5.67 11.83 23.91
N LEU A 194 6.00 11.24 25.06
CA LEU A 194 7.14 10.33 25.14
C LEU A 194 6.86 9.01 24.41
N PHE A 195 5.63 8.48 24.48
CA PHE A 195 5.27 7.28 23.72
C PHE A 195 5.39 7.45 22.21
N THR A 196 5.10 8.64 21.67
CA THR A 196 5.18 8.90 20.22
C THR A 196 6.64 9.03 19.78
N LEU A 197 7.51 9.61 20.62
CA LEU A 197 8.96 9.60 20.43
C LEU A 197 9.52 8.18 20.43
N LEU A 198 9.18 7.36 21.43
CA LEU A 198 9.62 5.96 21.51
C LEU A 198 9.13 5.15 20.31
N MET A 199 7.88 5.37 19.90
CA MET A 199 7.34 4.79 18.67
C MET A 199 8.19 5.21 17.47
N ALA A 200 8.45 6.50 17.26
CA ALA A 200 9.24 6.98 16.13
C ALA A 200 10.65 6.38 16.11
N VAL A 201 11.34 6.35 17.25
CA VAL A 201 12.65 5.70 17.41
C VAL A 201 12.57 4.21 17.05
N SER A 202 11.53 3.50 17.50
CA SER A 202 11.33 2.08 17.16
C SER A 202 11.10 1.87 15.66
N ILE A 203 10.40 2.78 14.97
CA ILE A 203 10.20 2.72 13.52
C ILE A 203 11.53 2.94 12.80
N VAL A 204 12.33 3.94 13.24
CA VAL A 204 13.66 4.22 12.70
C VAL A 204 14.58 3.01 12.87
N LEU A 205 14.57 2.38 14.06
CA LEU A 205 15.34 1.17 14.33
C LEU A 205 14.87 -0.01 13.47
N SER A 206 13.56 -0.23 13.39
CA SER A 206 12.96 -1.26 12.52
C SER A 206 13.35 -1.03 11.06
N THR A 207 13.35 0.22 10.60
CA THR A 207 13.75 0.63 9.26
C THR A 207 15.23 0.38 9.00
N LYS A 208 16.11 0.64 9.98
CA LYS A 208 17.53 0.29 9.89
C LYS A 208 17.73 -1.22 9.76
N ILE A 209 17.11 -1.99 10.65
CA ILE A 209 17.27 -3.45 10.71
C ILE A 209 16.69 -4.09 9.43
N ASN A 210 15.50 -3.67 9.01
CA ASN A 210 14.80 -4.17 7.82
C ASN A 210 15.21 -3.46 6.52
N GLY A 211 16.17 -2.53 6.56
CA GLY A 211 16.53 -1.66 5.43
C GLY A 211 16.95 -2.44 4.18
N ALA A 212 17.70 -3.53 4.32
CA ALA A 212 18.07 -4.39 3.19
C ALA A 212 16.86 -5.08 2.53
N GLN A 213 15.79 -5.29 3.30
CA GLN A 213 14.57 -5.99 2.92
C GLN A 213 13.58 -5.05 2.22
N MET A 214 13.48 -3.82 2.72
CA MET A 214 12.73 -2.72 2.10
C MET A 214 13.41 -2.22 0.81
N GLN A 215 14.74 -2.26 0.72
CA GLN A 215 15.50 -1.77 -0.42
C GLN A 215 15.35 -2.62 -1.69
N THR A 216 15.14 -3.93 -1.58
CA THR A 216 15.17 -4.84 -2.75
C THR A 216 13.98 -4.68 -3.70
N GLY A 217 12.86 -4.09 -3.26
CA GLY A 217 11.70 -3.86 -4.13
C GLY A 217 11.69 -2.51 -4.87
N SER A 218 12.49 -1.55 -4.42
CA SER A 218 12.18 -0.13 -4.63
C SER A 218 13.40 0.79 -4.78
N SER A 219 14.63 0.31 -4.56
CA SER A 219 15.85 1.13 -4.61
C SER A 219 16.27 1.64 -5.99
N GLN A 220 15.49 1.39 -7.03
CA GLN A 220 15.83 1.84 -8.38
C GLN A 220 15.47 3.29 -8.69
N MET A 221 14.58 3.88 -7.89
CA MET A 221 14.18 5.27 -8.05
C MET A 221 14.94 6.18 -7.07
N PRO A 222 15.66 7.21 -7.57
CA PRO A 222 16.20 8.28 -6.73
C PRO A 222 15.06 8.89 -5.89
N GLY A 223 15.27 9.05 -4.57
CA GLY A 223 14.28 9.68 -3.66
C GLY A 223 13.55 8.73 -2.70
N MET A 224 13.42 7.43 -2.98
CA MET A 224 12.70 6.52 -2.06
C MET A 224 13.44 6.27 -0.73
N LYS A 225 14.78 6.37 -0.72
CA LYS A 225 15.54 6.33 0.55
C LYS A 225 15.14 7.51 1.45
N MET A 226 15.02 8.71 0.89
CA MET A 226 14.60 9.90 1.62
C MET A 226 13.18 9.73 2.18
N MET A 227 12.25 9.22 1.38
CA MET A 227 10.89 8.91 1.83
C MET A 227 10.87 7.93 3.02
N MET A 228 11.72 6.90 3.00
CA MET A 228 11.79 5.90 4.07
C MET A 228 12.21 6.52 5.43
N TRP A 229 13.09 7.51 5.42
CA TRP A 229 13.53 8.22 6.63
C TRP A 229 12.63 9.40 7.00
N MET A 230 11.86 9.92 6.05
CA MET A 230 10.89 10.98 6.27
C MET A 230 9.59 10.45 6.91
N MET A 231 9.17 9.23 6.58
CA MET A 231 7.94 8.61 7.11
C MET A 231 7.86 8.60 8.65
N PRO A 232 8.90 8.18 9.41
CA PRO A 232 8.88 8.22 10.86
C PRO A 232 8.70 9.63 11.43
N VAL A 233 9.31 10.64 10.78
CA VAL A 233 9.18 12.05 11.19
C VAL A 233 7.75 12.56 10.96
N MET A 234 7.19 12.28 9.78
CA MET A 234 5.79 12.61 9.47
C MET A 234 4.82 11.93 10.44
N MET A 235 5.08 10.68 10.79
CA MET A 235 4.24 9.92 11.69
C MET A 235 4.34 10.44 13.13
N LEU A 236 5.52 10.88 13.57
CA LEU A 236 5.71 11.57 14.84
C LEU A 236 4.89 12.87 14.90
N LEU A 237 4.89 13.68 13.83
CA LEU A 237 4.08 14.90 13.76
C LEU A 237 2.59 14.57 13.92
N TRP A 238 2.10 13.60 13.16
CA TRP A 238 0.69 13.20 13.20
C TRP A 238 0.28 12.60 14.55
N PHE A 239 1.05 11.65 15.08
CA PHE A 239 0.68 10.84 16.26
C PHE A 239 0.84 11.54 17.59
N ASN A 240 1.53 12.69 17.64
CA ASN A 240 1.74 13.44 18.86
C ASN A 240 0.40 13.79 19.56
N ASN A 241 -0.60 14.20 18.79
CA ASN A 241 -1.92 14.55 19.32
C ASN A 241 -2.91 13.36 19.46
N TYR A 242 -2.43 12.12 19.39
CA TYR A 242 -3.27 10.91 19.47
C TYR A 242 -3.13 10.18 20.81
N SER A 243 -4.08 9.28 21.07
CA SER A 243 -4.10 8.39 22.24
C SER A 243 -2.72 7.76 22.51
N SER A 244 -2.23 7.93 23.74
CA SER A 244 -0.99 7.38 24.26
C SER A 244 -1.00 5.85 24.22
N GLY A 245 -2.16 5.22 24.50
CA GLY A 245 -2.36 3.78 24.38
C GLY A 245 -2.16 3.25 22.96
N LEU A 246 -2.59 4.01 21.95
CA LEU A 246 -2.31 3.67 20.55
C LEU A 246 -0.80 3.76 20.27
N SER A 247 -0.15 4.86 20.63
CA SER A 247 1.30 5.05 20.41
C SER A 247 2.13 3.99 21.14
N TYR A 248 1.73 3.61 22.35
CA TYR A 248 2.32 2.51 23.10
C TYR A 248 2.13 1.15 22.42
N TYR A 249 0.93 0.85 21.91
CA TYR A 249 0.69 -0.35 21.09
C TYR A 249 1.64 -0.41 19.89
N TYR A 250 1.84 0.70 19.17
CA TYR A 250 2.75 0.75 18.02
C TYR A 250 4.21 0.51 18.43
N PHE A 251 4.64 1.14 19.52
CA PHE A 251 5.97 0.92 20.08
C PHE A 251 6.21 -0.56 20.37
N LEU A 252 5.31 -1.21 21.14
CA LEU A 252 5.38 -2.64 21.44
C LEU A 252 5.36 -3.50 20.18
N SER A 253 4.45 -3.20 19.24
CA SER A 253 4.33 -3.89 17.96
C SER A 253 5.63 -3.84 17.15
N ASN A 254 6.32 -2.70 17.13
CA ASN A 254 7.61 -2.54 16.45
C ASN A 254 8.72 -3.32 17.16
N ILE A 255 8.82 -3.23 18.48
CA ILE A 255 9.83 -3.98 19.26
C ILE A 255 9.65 -5.49 19.06
N ILE A 256 8.42 -6.01 19.14
CA ILE A 256 8.13 -7.41 18.86
C ILE A 256 8.48 -7.76 17.42
N THR A 257 8.16 -6.90 16.45
CA THR A 257 8.50 -7.13 15.03
C THR A 257 10.00 -7.17 14.80
N ILE A 258 10.77 -6.33 15.50
CA ILE A 258 12.24 -6.35 15.49
C ILE A 258 12.73 -7.68 16.09
N GLY A 259 12.22 -8.08 17.24
CA GLY A 259 12.56 -9.36 17.87
C GLY A 259 12.26 -10.56 16.96
N GLN A 260 11.07 -10.61 16.36
CA GLN A 260 10.68 -11.61 15.36
C GLN A 260 11.64 -11.59 14.16
N THR A 261 12.00 -10.42 13.65
CA THR A 261 12.93 -10.28 12.53
C THR A 261 14.30 -10.86 12.86
N LEU A 262 14.86 -10.51 14.03
CA LEU A 262 16.17 -11.00 14.47
C LEU A 262 16.15 -12.51 14.69
N LEU A 263 15.11 -13.03 15.34
CA LEU A 263 14.92 -14.46 15.54
C LEU A 263 14.86 -15.20 14.19
N ILE A 264 14.04 -14.73 13.25
CA ILE A 264 13.92 -15.40 11.95
C ILE A 264 15.23 -15.32 11.15
N ARG A 265 16.05 -14.26 11.29
CA ARG A 265 17.39 -14.21 10.65
C ARG A 265 18.29 -15.34 11.13
N GLN A 266 18.23 -15.69 12.41
CA GLN A 266 19.05 -16.76 12.97
C GLN A 266 18.64 -18.14 12.43
N PHE A 267 17.36 -18.34 12.10
CA PHE A 267 16.85 -19.61 11.56
C PHE A 267 16.90 -19.72 10.03
N VAL A 268 17.12 -18.63 9.30
CA VAL A 268 17.14 -18.64 7.83
C VAL A 268 18.59 -18.65 7.35
N ASP A 269 19.03 -19.80 6.85
CA ASP A 269 20.31 -19.96 6.18
C ASP A 269 20.27 -19.35 4.77
N ASP A 270 20.98 -18.24 4.60
CA ASP A 270 21.07 -17.48 3.36
C ASP A 270 21.79 -18.26 2.24
N GLU A 271 22.74 -19.16 2.56
CA GLU A 271 23.46 -19.96 1.57
C GLU A 271 22.59 -21.07 1.00
N ALA A 272 21.89 -21.80 1.87
CA ALA A 272 20.91 -22.80 1.45
C ALA A 272 19.78 -22.19 0.60
N VAL A 273 19.40 -20.94 0.88
CA VAL A 273 18.44 -20.18 0.07
C VAL A 273 19.03 -19.81 -1.30
N LEU A 274 20.29 -19.37 -1.37
CA LEU A 274 20.97 -19.04 -2.63
C LEU A 274 21.10 -20.26 -3.56
N GLN A 275 21.48 -21.42 -3.01
CA GLN A 275 21.60 -22.67 -3.76
C GLN A 275 20.27 -23.07 -4.39
N LYS A 276 19.18 -23.07 -3.60
CA LYS A 276 17.82 -23.34 -4.08
C LYS A 276 17.39 -22.34 -5.17
N LEU A 277 17.77 -21.08 -5.06
CA LEU A 277 17.48 -20.07 -6.08
C LEU A 277 18.25 -20.32 -7.38
N ASN A 278 19.52 -20.72 -7.29
CA ASN A 278 20.33 -21.04 -8.46
C ASN A 278 19.85 -22.31 -9.18
N GLU A 279 19.41 -23.33 -8.44
CA GLU A 279 18.72 -24.50 -9.01
C GLU A 279 17.42 -24.09 -9.71
N ASN A 280 16.63 -23.22 -9.08
CA ASN A 280 15.39 -22.74 -9.68
C ASN A 280 15.60 -21.88 -10.93
N LYS A 281 16.76 -21.22 -11.07
CA LYS A 281 17.16 -20.54 -12.31
C LYS A 281 17.47 -21.51 -13.45
N LYS A 282 17.97 -22.71 -13.13
CA LYS A 282 18.31 -23.76 -14.12
C LYS A 282 17.06 -24.48 -14.65
N LYS A 283 15.96 -24.53 -13.88
CA LYS A 283 14.72 -25.20 -14.27
C LYS A 283 13.92 -24.35 -15.29
N PRO A 284 13.44 -24.93 -16.41
CA PRO A 284 12.56 -24.23 -17.34
C PRO A 284 11.24 -23.89 -16.65
N LYS A 285 10.80 -22.64 -16.72
CA LYS A 285 9.57 -22.19 -16.06
C LYS A 285 8.35 -22.48 -16.91
N LYS A 286 7.35 -23.13 -16.31
CA LYS A 286 5.98 -23.10 -16.83
C LYS A 286 5.45 -21.67 -16.70
N LYS A 287 5.12 -21.04 -17.83
CA LYS A 287 4.45 -19.73 -17.83
C LYS A 287 3.05 -19.88 -17.21
N SER A 288 2.63 -18.92 -16.40
CA SER A 288 1.25 -18.88 -15.92
C SER A 288 0.31 -18.49 -17.07
N LYS A 289 -0.88 -19.10 -17.15
CA LYS A 289 -1.89 -18.80 -18.19
C LYS A 289 -2.21 -17.30 -18.30
N PHE A 290 -2.13 -16.56 -17.19
CA PHE A 290 -2.32 -15.10 -17.20
C PHE A 290 -1.15 -14.35 -17.87
N GLN A 291 0.08 -14.79 -17.64
CA GLN A 291 1.26 -14.21 -18.30
C GLN A 291 1.26 -14.47 -19.80
N GLU A 292 0.85 -15.66 -20.22
CA GLU A 292 0.70 -15.98 -21.64
C GLU A 292 -0.35 -15.09 -22.32
N ARG A 293 -1.49 -14.86 -21.66
CA ARG A 293 -2.54 -13.95 -22.15
C ARG A 293 -2.05 -12.51 -22.29
N LEU A 294 -1.30 -12.00 -21.31
CA LEU A 294 -0.70 -10.66 -21.38
C LEU A 294 0.33 -10.55 -22.52
N GLU A 295 1.14 -11.59 -22.72
CA GLU A 295 2.17 -11.62 -23.76
C GLU A 295 1.53 -11.72 -25.17
N GLN A 296 0.45 -12.49 -25.31
CA GLN A 296 -0.36 -12.54 -26.54
C GLN A 296 -1.02 -11.19 -26.84
N ALA A 297 -1.62 -10.54 -25.83
CA ALA A 297 -2.23 -9.22 -25.98
C ALA A 297 -1.18 -8.15 -26.36
N ALA A 298 0.02 -8.20 -25.78
CA ALA A 298 1.12 -7.31 -26.14
C ALA A 298 1.62 -7.53 -27.57
N LYS A 299 1.78 -8.80 -28.00
CA LYS A 299 2.14 -9.15 -29.39
C LYS A 299 1.07 -8.71 -30.39
N GLN A 300 -0.21 -8.88 -30.07
CA GLN A 300 -1.31 -8.36 -30.90
C GLN A 300 -1.25 -6.85 -31.04
N ARG A 301 -1.01 -6.11 -29.95
CA ARG A 301 -0.86 -4.65 -30.00
C ARG A 301 0.33 -4.21 -30.87
N GLN A 302 1.47 -4.91 -30.77
CA GLN A 302 2.63 -4.65 -31.62
C GLN A 302 2.34 -4.93 -33.09
N GLN A 303 1.69 -6.07 -33.41
CA GLN A 303 1.31 -6.40 -34.78
C GLN A 303 0.32 -5.39 -35.38
N ILE A 304 -0.65 -4.91 -34.60
CA ILE A 304 -1.57 -3.85 -35.02
C ILE A 304 -0.82 -2.54 -35.28
N ALA A 305 0.14 -2.18 -34.43
CA ALA A 305 0.99 -1.00 -34.63
C ALA A 305 1.85 -1.12 -35.91
N THR A 306 2.50 -2.26 -36.14
CA THR A 306 3.30 -2.51 -37.35
C THR A 306 2.44 -2.53 -38.61
N LYS A 307 1.24 -3.14 -38.58
CA LYS A 307 0.30 -3.11 -39.71
C LYS A 307 -0.19 -1.69 -40.00
N LYS A 308 -0.42 -0.86 -38.98
CA LYS A 308 -0.77 0.56 -39.16
C LYS A 308 0.39 1.36 -39.76
N ILE A 309 1.63 1.09 -39.36
CA ILE A 309 2.82 1.72 -39.93
C ILE A 309 2.99 1.33 -41.41
N ASN A 310 2.82 0.06 -41.76
CA ASN A 310 2.91 -0.42 -43.15
C ASN A 310 1.73 0.02 -44.04
N ARG A 311 0.58 0.40 -43.49
CA ARG A 311 -0.54 0.97 -44.27
C ARG A 311 -0.35 2.44 -44.63
N LYS A 312 0.35 3.22 -43.81
CA LYS A 312 0.62 4.64 -44.08
C LYS A 312 1.31 4.92 -45.43
N PRO A 313 2.33 4.17 -45.88
CA PRO A 313 2.92 4.39 -47.19
C PRO A 313 1.98 3.96 -48.33
N LEU A 314 1.12 2.96 -48.13
CA LEU A 314 0.12 2.54 -49.13
C LEU A 314 -0.98 3.58 -49.33
N GLU A 315 -1.48 4.17 -48.24
CA GLU A 315 -2.47 5.25 -48.34
C GLU A 315 -1.86 6.55 -48.88
N ALA A 316 -0.61 6.87 -48.53
CA ALA A 316 0.10 7.99 -49.13
C ALA A 316 0.32 7.78 -50.65
N ALA A 317 0.69 6.57 -51.08
CA ALA A 317 0.83 6.24 -52.50
C ALA A 317 -0.52 6.29 -53.24
N PHE A 318 -1.61 5.82 -52.62
CA PHE A 318 -2.96 5.92 -53.17
C PHE A 318 -3.43 7.39 -53.28
N PHE A 319 -3.11 8.23 -52.29
CA PHE A 319 -3.44 9.65 -52.32
C PHE A 319 -2.64 10.40 -53.40
N VAL A 320 -1.35 10.09 -53.57
CA VAL A 320 -0.53 10.63 -54.67
C VAL A 320 -1.02 10.15 -56.04
N PHE A 321 -1.43 8.88 -56.17
CA PHE A 321 -2.04 8.36 -57.39
C PHE A 321 -3.38 9.04 -57.71
N MET A 322 -4.24 9.24 -56.71
CA MET A 322 -5.51 9.96 -56.86
C MET A 322 -5.29 11.41 -57.29
N ILE A 323 -4.35 12.15 -56.68
CA ILE A 323 -4.01 13.51 -57.10
C ILE A 323 -3.49 13.53 -58.55
N ARG A 324 -2.62 12.58 -58.92
CA ARG A 324 -2.03 12.51 -60.27
C ARG A 324 -3.08 12.18 -61.35
N ASN A 325 -4.04 11.31 -61.05
CA ASN A 325 -5.17 11.03 -61.96
C ASN A 325 -6.20 12.17 -61.99
N TYR A 326 -6.39 12.91 -60.89
CA TYR A 326 -7.28 14.07 -60.85
C TYR A 326 -6.71 15.25 -61.65
N GLN A 327 -5.40 15.49 -61.61
CA GLN A 327 -4.77 16.53 -62.43
C GLN A 327 -4.73 16.20 -63.94
N GLY A 328 -4.90 14.94 -64.32
CA GLY A 328 -5.07 14.56 -65.73
C GLY A 328 -6.45 14.93 -66.32
N ASN A 329 -7.41 15.35 -65.50
CA ASN A 329 -8.79 15.60 -65.92
C ASN A 329 -9.27 17.04 -65.68
N LEU A 330 -8.36 17.96 -65.35
CA LEU A 330 -8.67 19.38 -65.17
C LEU A 330 -8.35 20.18 -66.43
N ASN A 331 -9.13 19.92 -67.48
CA ASN A 331 -9.42 20.92 -68.49
C ASN A 331 -10.94 20.96 -68.68
N LYS A 332 -11.64 21.59 -67.72
CA LYS A 332 -12.92 22.30 -67.88
C LYS A 332 -13.39 22.89 -66.54
N ASN A 333 -13.76 24.17 -66.61
CA ASN A 333 -14.21 25.07 -65.55
C ASN A 333 -15.24 24.47 -64.58
N VAL A 334 -14.86 24.28 -63.29
CA VAL A 334 -15.80 24.28 -62.15
C VAL A 334 -15.05 24.80 -60.90
N PRO A 335 -15.57 25.77 -60.14
CA PRO A 335 -14.98 26.20 -58.87
C PRO A 335 -15.41 25.24 -57.76
N ILE A 336 -14.47 24.49 -57.16
CA ILE A 336 -14.75 23.61 -56.02
C ILE A 336 -13.92 24.06 -54.82
N ASN A 337 -14.63 24.39 -53.74
CA ASN A 337 -14.13 24.87 -52.47
C ASN A 337 -13.47 23.71 -51.70
N LEU A 338 -12.14 23.64 -51.70
CA LEU A 338 -11.37 22.53 -51.12
C LEU A 338 -11.12 22.75 -49.61
N SER A 339 -12.20 22.87 -48.81
CA SER A 339 -12.10 23.01 -47.35
C SER A 339 -12.28 21.68 -46.58
N PHE A 340 -12.36 20.54 -47.26
CA PHE A 340 -12.52 19.26 -46.58
C PHE A 340 -11.27 18.39 -46.69
N ALA A 341 -10.81 17.97 -45.51
CA ALA A 341 -9.89 16.87 -45.26
C ALA A 341 -8.37 17.15 -45.37
N ILE A 342 -7.87 18.10 -44.58
CA ILE A 342 -6.48 17.99 -44.08
C ILE A 342 -6.45 18.31 -42.59
N ARG A 343 -6.17 17.30 -41.76
CA ARG A 343 -5.84 17.56 -40.35
C ARG A 343 -4.40 18.08 -40.28
N PRO A 344 -4.10 19.12 -39.49
CA PRO A 344 -2.79 19.79 -39.49
C PRO A 344 -1.61 18.86 -39.14
N LYS A 345 -1.84 17.73 -38.45
CA LYS A 345 -0.81 16.72 -38.16
C LYS A 345 -0.30 15.96 -39.41
N ASP A 346 -1.08 15.89 -40.47
CA ASP A 346 -0.70 15.17 -41.68
C ASP A 346 0.22 16.03 -42.60
N LEU A 347 0.25 17.36 -42.40
CA LEU A 347 1.16 18.27 -43.11
C LEU A 347 2.62 18.12 -42.68
N GLU A 348 2.88 17.87 -41.39
CA GLU A 348 4.25 17.70 -40.90
C GLU A 348 4.89 16.41 -41.43
N SER A 349 4.11 15.35 -41.57
CA SER A 349 4.57 14.09 -42.18
C SER A 349 4.93 14.27 -43.66
N PHE A 350 4.33 15.24 -44.35
CA PHE A 350 4.65 15.60 -45.73
C PHE A 350 5.97 16.37 -45.85
N LYS A 351 6.29 17.26 -44.90
CA LYS A 351 7.59 17.97 -44.85
C LYS A 351 8.76 16.99 -44.66
N SER A 352 8.61 15.98 -43.82
CA SER A 352 9.66 14.96 -43.62
C SER A 352 9.88 14.05 -44.84
N LEU A 353 8.81 13.75 -45.58
CA LEU A 353 8.89 12.93 -46.80
C LEU A 353 9.54 13.70 -47.97
N ARG A 354 9.29 15.01 -48.10
CA ARG A 354 9.93 15.87 -49.11
C ARG A 354 11.45 16.01 -48.89
N LEU A 355 11.88 16.06 -47.63
CA LEU A 355 13.31 16.12 -47.25
C LEU A 355 14.05 14.80 -47.47
N SER A 356 13.36 13.66 -47.48
CA SER A 356 13.97 12.35 -47.76
C SER A 356 14.13 12.09 -49.26
N PHE A 357 13.27 12.65 -50.11
CA PHE A 357 13.37 12.53 -51.57
C PHE A 357 14.40 13.49 -52.18
N ALA A 358 14.56 14.70 -51.63
CA ALA A 358 15.57 15.66 -52.09
C ALA A 358 17.03 15.27 -51.73
N ARG A 359 17.24 14.16 -51.02
CA ARG A 359 18.57 13.68 -50.61
C ARG A 359 19.04 12.46 -51.43
N ASN A 360 18.20 11.95 -52.34
CA ASN A 360 18.45 10.76 -53.17
C ASN A 360 18.27 11.01 -54.69
N THR A 361 18.36 12.26 -55.10
CA THR A 361 18.59 12.72 -56.48
C THR A 361 19.68 13.76 -56.42
#